data_AF-A0A973HVV8-F1
#
_entry.id   AF-A0A973HVV8-F1
#
_cell.length_a   1.000
_cell.length_b   1.000
_cell.length_c   1.000
_cell.angle_alpha   90.00
_cell.angle_beta   90.00
_cell.angle_gamma   90.00
#
_symmetry.space_group_name_H-M   'P 1'
#
loop_
_entity.id
_entity.type
_entity.pdbx_description
1 polymer ?
#
loop_
_entity_poly.entity_id
_entity_poly.type
_entity_poly.pdbx_seq_one_letter_code
_entity_poly.pdbx_strand_id
1 'polypeptide(L)'
;GQPTPLAFLLLWLLLVVTPLLCAGVAWRQFRSGRRDAALPFDPALLAVSGAAFCAALLAVRFLWLGVFPLLLIFDTIRRLSAERVAPPRIRTRWGLAVATWLLVFGFVKVGDWPFLSRGIPSSARGYAEPYVAGKYHPHAAWFLRDTGLSGKLYNAYHQGGFLSFWLSPELQTFVDGSLNVDPAVSHAYAALQARRGLSAEEGFLELLDRYEIDLFIGIGMPSAQRPNRPWRYTTAHLEGAKGWIPVFRSARSAVYLRDVPRNAENLRRVAHYYQGERVPFDLERGFEVESVLARAPSWALRFGLVPRDFAQATRQRFSPDQRASRRARDRLANSLAVLGLYERAARLDEQTLARDPLLVSSRRRLVWALLRAGRVPEALEEAAVLEAAEGLDPLSAFVARSAREIAAFEDPALRAERIALLPVFTRPEANRQASGYAPPELRERTGGLRGGTPLP
;
A
#
# COMPACT_ATOMS: atom_id res chain seq x y z
N GLY A 1 11.04 -4.79 3.77
CA GLY A 1 10.34 -5.28 4.98
C GLY A 1 11.25 -5.01 6.14
N GLN A 2 10.72 -4.73 7.33
CA GLN A 2 11.58 -4.74 8.52
C GLN A 2 11.98 -6.20 8.77
N PRO A 3 13.27 -6.50 8.94
CA PRO A 3 13.73 -7.85 9.26
C PRO A 3 13.16 -8.26 10.61
N THR A 4 12.92 -9.56 10.79
CA THR A 4 12.34 -10.05 12.05
C THR A 4 13.34 -9.88 13.19
N PRO A 5 12.89 -9.69 14.46
CA PRO A 5 13.78 -9.69 15.62
C PRO A 5 14.68 -10.93 15.69
N LEU A 6 14.16 -12.08 15.23
CA LEU A 6 14.91 -13.32 15.11
C LEU A 6 16.08 -13.22 14.12
N ALA A 7 15.87 -12.60 12.95
CA ALA A 7 16.94 -12.42 11.96
C ALA A 7 18.07 -11.54 12.51
N PHE A 8 17.74 -10.49 13.26
CA PHE A 8 18.74 -9.68 13.96
C PHE A 8 19.44 -10.45 15.07
N LEU A 9 18.70 -11.21 15.89
CA LEU A 9 19.29 -12.04 16.95
C LEU A 9 20.30 -13.03 16.37
N LEU A 10 19.97 -13.68 15.24
CA LEU A 10 20.87 -14.60 14.54
C LEU A 10 22.09 -13.88 13.98
N LEU A 11 21.94 -12.69 13.38
CA LEU A 11 23.07 -11.89 12.91
C LEU A 11 24.00 -11.54 14.09
N TRP A 12 23.46 -11.09 15.21
CA TRP A 12 24.23 -10.77 16.41
C TRP A 12 24.93 -11.99 16.99
N LEU A 13 24.26 -13.14 17.03
CA LEU A 13 24.87 -14.40 17.46
C LEU A 13 26.05 -14.75 16.56
N LEU A 14 25.90 -14.65 15.24
CA LEU A 14 27.00 -14.90 14.30
C LEU A 14 28.14 -13.89 14.49
N LEU A 15 27.82 -12.62 14.70
CA LEU A 15 28.78 -11.54 14.89
C LEU A 15 29.59 -11.70 16.19
N VAL A 16 29.03 -12.36 17.21
CA VAL A 16 29.74 -12.65 18.47
C VAL A 16 30.48 -13.99 18.42
N VAL A 17 29.82 -15.04 17.92
CA VAL A 17 30.39 -16.40 17.91
C VAL A 17 31.57 -16.50 16.94
N THR A 18 31.48 -15.86 15.76
CA THR A 18 32.53 -15.98 14.73
C THR A 18 33.88 -15.42 15.22
N PRO A 19 33.96 -14.18 15.77
CA PRO A 19 35.22 -13.66 16.30
C PRO A 19 35.71 -14.41 17.53
N LEU A 20 34.82 -14.80 18.46
CA LEU A 20 35.22 -15.57 19.64
C LEU A 20 35.83 -16.92 19.27
N LEU A 21 35.27 -17.60 18.26
CA LEU A 21 35.82 -18.84 17.75
C LEU A 21 37.19 -18.61 17.11
N CYS A 22 37.31 -17.61 16.21
CA CYS A 22 38.57 -17.30 15.56
C CYS A 22 39.66 -16.92 16.57
N ALA A 23 39.33 -16.09 17.57
CA ALA A 23 40.23 -15.67 18.63
C ALA A 23 40.64 -16.85 19.54
N GLY A 24 39.69 -17.69 19.94
CA GLY A 24 39.97 -18.87 20.77
C GLY A 24 40.90 -19.87 20.05
N VAL A 25 40.72 -20.02 18.74
CA VAL A 25 41.57 -20.86 17.90
C VAL A 25 42.98 -20.26 17.74
N ALA A 26 43.07 -18.98 17.41
CA ALA A 26 44.36 -18.27 17.30
C ALA A 26 45.13 -18.29 18.64
N TRP A 27 44.44 -18.07 19.76
CA TRP A 27 45.02 -18.15 21.12
C TRP A 27 45.56 -19.54 21.43
N ARG A 28 44.82 -20.59 21.07
CA ARG A 28 45.24 -21.97 21.28
C ARG A 28 46.47 -22.33 20.45
N GLN A 29 46.56 -21.83 19.21
CA GLN A 29 47.74 -21.99 18.35
C GLN A 29 48.95 -21.22 18.89
N PHE A 30 48.74 -20.00 19.36
CA PHE A 30 49.78 -19.20 20.01
C PHE A 30 50.35 -19.92 21.24
N ARG A 31 49.47 -20.50 22.09
CA ARG A 31 49.90 -21.29 23.27
C ARG A 31 50.58 -22.61 22.94
N SER A 32 50.31 -23.22 21.78
CA SER A 32 50.92 -24.52 21.43
C SER A 32 52.33 -24.40 20.84
N GLY A 33 52.86 -23.18 20.66
CA GLY A 33 54.22 -22.93 20.19
C GLY A 33 54.45 -23.26 18.71
N ARG A 34 53.41 -23.67 17.97
CA ARG A 34 53.50 -23.96 16.52
C ARG A 34 53.43 -22.67 15.70
N ARG A 35 54.55 -21.93 15.66
CA ARG A 35 54.65 -20.66 14.91
C ARG A 35 54.58 -20.83 13.39
N ASP A 36 54.97 -21.99 12.86
CA ASP A 36 55.00 -22.24 11.40
C ASP A 36 53.75 -22.97 10.87
N ALA A 37 52.78 -23.26 11.73
CA ALA A 37 51.54 -23.89 11.27
C ALA A 37 50.69 -22.87 10.51
N ALA A 38 50.24 -23.22 9.30
CA ALA A 38 49.27 -22.45 8.54
C ALA A 38 48.07 -22.08 9.41
N LEU A 39 47.48 -20.89 9.18
CA LEU A 39 46.31 -20.45 9.92
C LEU A 39 45.20 -21.53 9.85
N PRO A 40 44.55 -21.84 10.98
CA PRO A 40 43.54 -22.91 11.08
C PRO A 40 42.21 -22.53 10.44
N PHE A 41 42.13 -21.39 9.78
CA PHE A 41 40.99 -20.90 9.01
C PHE A 41 41.47 -20.39 7.65
N ASP A 42 40.63 -20.54 6.64
CA ASP A 42 40.86 -20.00 5.30
C ASP A 42 40.81 -18.46 5.35
N PRO A 43 41.91 -17.75 5.03
CA PRO A 43 41.96 -16.30 5.09
C PRO A 43 40.98 -15.64 4.10
N ALA A 44 40.68 -16.28 2.97
CA ALA A 44 39.70 -15.78 2.02
C ALA A 44 38.29 -15.86 2.60
N LEU A 45 37.95 -16.97 3.27
CA LEU A 45 36.64 -17.14 3.90
C LEU A 45 36.46 -16.22 5.12
N LEU A 46 37.53 -15.95 5.87
CA LEU A 46 37.55 -14.94 6.94
C LEU A 46 37.27 -13.54 6.37
N ALA A 47 37.95 -13.16 5.29
CA ALA A 47 37.76 -11.87 4.64
C ALA A 47 36.33 -11.72 4.09
N VAL A 48 35.80 -12.73 3.39
CA VAL A 48 34.43 -12.73 2.86
C VAL A 48 33.40 -12.69 3.99
N SER A 49 33.64 -13.39 5.11
CA SER A 49 32.75 -13.34 6.28
C SER A 49 32.75 -11.96 6.94
N GLY A 50 33.91 -11.31 7.03
CA GLY A 50 34.03 -9.92 7.49
C GLY A 50 33.26 -8.96 6.57
N ALA A 51 33.47 -9.06 5.26
CA ALA A 51 32.75 -8.27 4.26
C ALA A 51 31.24 -8.52 4.30
N ALA A 52 30.81 -9.77 4.50
CA ALA A 52 29.42 -10.15 4.67
C ALA A 52 28.79 -9.51 5.91
N PHE A 53 29.49 -9.49 7.06
CA PHE A 53 29.03 -8.79 8.26
C PHE A 53 28.92 -7.29 8.01
N CYS A 54 29.94 -6.66 7.42
CA CYS A 54 29.90 -5.24 7.07
C CYS A 54 28.70 -4.94 6.17
N ALA A 55 28.50 -5.73 5.11
CA ALA A 55 27.36 -5.58 4.22
C ALA A 55 26.02 -5.76 4.95
N ALA A 56 25.87 -6.79 5.80
CA ALA A 56 24.65 -7.04 6.56
C ALA A 56 24.34 -5.93 7.58
N LEU A 57 25.36 -5.34 8.21
CA LEU A 57 25.23 -4.19 9.11
C LEU A 57 24.89 -2.90 8.36
N LEU A 58 25.45 -2.72 7.16
CA LEU A 58 25.17 -1.54 6.32
C LEU A 58 23.78 -1.59 5.69
N ALA A 59 23.30 -2.77 5.28
CA ALA A 59 21.96 -2.92 4.75
C ALA A 59 21.35 -4.30 5.00
N VAL A 60 20.14 -4.29 5.56
CA VAL A 60 19.30 -5.46 5.85
C VAL A 60 19.16 -6.42 4.66
N ARG A 61 19.14 -5.90 3.42
CA ARG A 61 19.02 -6.73 2.20
C ARG A 61 20.18 -7.73 2.03
N PHE A 62 21.27 -7.56 2.76
CA PHE A 62 22.44 -8.43 2.75
C PHE A 62 22.47 -9.44 3.91
N LEU A 63 21.41 -9.55 4.71
CA LEU A 63 21.30 -10.57 5.77
C LEU A 63 21.52 -12.01 5.27
N TRP A 64 21.20 -12.29 4.01
CA TRP A 64 21.45 -13.59 3.39
C TRP A 64 22.95 -13.93 3.28
N LEU A 65 23.84 -12.93 3.29
CA LEU A 65 25.29 -13.13 3.33
C LEU A 65 25.77 -13.73 4.67
N GLY A 66 24.90 -13.84 5.68
CA GLY A 66 25.17 -14.58 6.93
C GLY A 66 25.56 -16.04 6.72
N VAL A 67 25.38 -16.59 5.50
CA VAL A 67 25.91 -17.90 5.10
C VAL A 67 27.44 -17.97 5.18
N PHE A 68 28.17 -16.89 4.90
CA PHE A 68 29.64 -16.92 4.88
C PHE A 68 30.26 -17.07 6.28
N PRO A 69 29.84 -16.28 7.30
CA PRO A 69 30.25 -16.53 8.68
C PRO A 69 29.91 -17.94 9.19
N LEU A 70 28.76 -18.48 8.80
CA LEU A 70 28.39 -19.87 9.12
C LEU A 70 29.35 -20.88 8.48
N LEU A 71 29.72 -20.67 7.22
CA LEU A 71 30.73 -21.50 6.53
C LEU A 71 32.10 -21.41 7.23
N LEU A 72 32.50 -20.22 7.68
CA LEU A 72 33.75 -20.02 8.41
C LEU A 72 33.76 -20.77 9.75
N ILE A 73 32.70 -20.62 10.54
CA ILE A 73 32.52 -21.37 11.79
C ILE A 73 32.63 -22.87 11.51
N PHE A 74 31.97 -23.34 10.45
CA PHE A 74 31.98 -24.75 10.10
C PHE A 74 33.35 -25.26 9.67
N ASP A 75 34.04 -24.56 8.77
CA ASP A 75 35.37 -24.97 8.31
C ASP A 75 36.37 -24.98 9.47
N THR A 76 36.27 -24.00 10.38
CA THR A 76 37.09 -23.93 11.60
C THR A 76 36.85 -25.15 12.50
N ILE A 77 35.58 -25.49 12.80
CA ILE A 77 35.24 -26.68 13.60
C ILE A 77 35.73 -27.97 12.92
N ARG A 78 35.60 -28.06 11.59
CA ARG A 78 36.04 -29.22 10.80
C ARG A 78 37.55 -29.42 10.90
N ARG A 79 38.35 -28.35 10.73
CA ARG A 79 39.82 -28.40 10.82
C ARG A 79 40.30 -28.74 12.23
N LEU A 80 39.72 -28.11 13.26
CA LEU A 80 40.01 -28.43 14.67
C LEU A 80 39.71 -29.88 15.03
N SER A 81 38.68 -30.46 14.39
CA SER A 81 38.30 -31.86 14.59
C SER A 81 39.24 -32.82 13.84
N ALA A 82 39.78 -32.40 12.69
CA ALA A 82 40.71 -33.21 11.89
C ALA A 82 42.09 -33.39 12.55
N GLU A 83 42.53 -32.42 13.37
CA GLU A 83 43.80 -32.53 14.11
C GLU A 83 43.75 -33.48 15.32
N ARG A 84 42.55 -33.88 15.78
CA ARG A 84 42.38 -34.90 16.83
C ARG A 84 42.12 -36.23 16.13
N VAL A 85 43.03 -37.19 16.28
CA VAL A 85 43.17 -38.50 15.57
C VAL A 85 41.97 -39.46 15.71
N ALA A 86 40.78 -39.03 15.33
CA ALA A 86 39.65 -39.91 15.04
C ALA A 86 38.84 -39.28 13.91
N PRO A 87 38.43 -40.05 12.89
CA PRO A 87 37.55 -39.53 11.85
C PRO A 87 36.35 -38.89 12.54
N PRO A 88 35.96 -37.65 12.18
CA PRO A 88 34.80 -37.01 12.78
C PRO A 88 33.64 -38.00 12.67
N ARG A 89 33.13 -38.44 13.83
CA ARG A 89 32.06 -39.45 13.89
C ARG A 89 30.99 -39.02 12.89
N ILE A 90 30.55 -39.93 12.04
CA ILE A 90 29.48 -39.75 11.04
C ILE A 90 28.36 -38.81 11.57
N ARG A 91 28.01 -38.96 12.85
CA ARG A 91 27.07 -38.10 13.60
C ARG A 91 27.33 -36.58 13.53
N THR A 92 28.57 -36.08 13.59
CA THR A 92 28.84 -34.63 13.52
C THR A 92 28.65 -34.07 12.12
N ARG A 93 29.05 -34.83 11.08
CA ARG A 93 28.82 -34.44 9.67
C ARG A 93 27.33 -34.43 9.35
N TRP A 94 26.60 -35.47 9.77
CA TRP A 94 25.15 -35.52 9.62
C TRP A 94 24.44 -34.46 10.46
N GLY A 95 24.87 -34.20 11.69
CA GLY A 95 24.31 -33.15 12.53
C GLY A 95 24.41 -31.78 11.86
N LEU A 96 25.51 -31.50 11.17
CA LEU A 96 25.69 -30.22 10.49
C LEU A 96 24.98 -30.13 9.15
N ALA A 97 24.93 -31.23 8.39
CA ALA A 97 24.07 -31.32 7.21
C ALA A 97 22.60 -31.08 7.60
N VAL A 98 22.13 -31.70 8.68
CA VAL A 98 20.80 -31.49 9.24
C VAL A 98 20.61 -30.03 9.67
N ALA A 99 21.55 -29.43 10.40
CA ALA A 99 21.46 -28.02 10.80
C ALA A 99 21.39 -27.07 9.60
N THR A 100 22.17 -27.32 8.54
CA THR A 100 22.13 -26.53 7.29
C THR A 100 20.79 -26.67 6.60
N TRP A 101 20.27 -27.90 6.49
CA TRP A 101 18.93 -28.15 5.95
C TRP A 101 17.83 -27.50 6.79
N LEU A 102 17.94 -27.49 8.12
CA LEU A 102 17.02 -26.79 9.01
C LEU A 102 17.08 -25.28 8.85
N LEU A 103 18.26 -24.69 8.58
CA LEU A 103 18.40 -23.26 8.27
C LEU A 103 17.77 -22.90 6.93
N VAL A 104 17.99 -23.70 5.89
CA VAL A 104 17.34 -23.52 4.57
C VAL A 104 15.83 -23.66 4.71
N PHE A 105 15.36 -24.71 5.39
CA PHE A 105 13.95 -24.91 5.68
C PHE A 105 13.36 -23.75 6.49
N GLY A 106 14.10 -23.27 7.49
CA GLY A 106 13.77 -22.10 8.30
C GLY A 106 13.63 -20.83 7.44
N PHE A 107 14.57 -20.56 6.54
CA PHE A 107 14.49 -19.45 5.59
C PHE A 107 13.27 -19.56 4.67
N VAL A 108 13.02 -20.77 4.14
CA VAL A 108 11.92 -21.05 3.21
C VAL A 108 10.54 -20.98 3.87
N LYS A 109 10.41 -21.41 5.13
CA LYS A 109 9.12 -21.53 5.84
C LYS A 109 8.81 -20.39 6.79
N VAL A 110 9.82 -19.88 7.49
CA VAL A 110 9.66 -18.91 8.59
C VAL A 110 10.39 -17.58 8.31
N GLY A 111 11.42 -17.59 7.47
CA GLY A 111 12.21 -16.42 7.10
C GLY A 111 11.53 -15.50 6.10
N ASP A 112 12.33 -14.76 5.33
CA ASP A 112 11.82 -13.77 4.37
C ASP A 112 11.28 -14.39 3.07
N TRP A 113 11.59 -15.67 2.80
CA TRP A 113 11.18 -16.33 1.55
C TRP A 113 9.67 -16.35 1.31
N PRO A 114 8.78 -16.68 2.27
CA PRO A 114 7.33 -16.60 2.06
C PRO A 114 6.84 -15.20 1.69
N PHE A 115 7.58 -14.15 2.06
CA PHE A 115 7.27 -12.79 1.64
C PHE A 115 7.79 -12.50 0.23
N LEU A 116 9.04 -12.86 -0.06
CA LEU A 116 9.68 -12.65 -1.36
C LEU A 116 9.04 -13.48 -2.47
N SER A 117 8.85 -14.78 -2.22
CA SER A 117 8.26 -15.74 -3.16
C SER A 117 6.85 -15.38 -3.60
N ARG A 118 6.06 -14.67 -2.77
CA ARG A 118 4.73 -14.18 -3.19
C ARG A 118 4.79 -13.18 -4.34
N GLY A 119 5.94 -12.53 -4.54
CA GLY A 119 6.19 -11.62 -5.66
C GLY A 119 6.89 -12.27 -6.85
N ILE A 120 7.33 -13.53 -6.72
CA ILE A 120 8.06 -14.26 -7.74
C ILE A 120 7.08 -15.23 -8.42
N PRO A 121 6.96 -15.21 -9.76
CA PRO A 121 6.14 -16.19 -10.45
C PRO A 121 6.59 -17.61 -10.12
N SER A 122 5.65 -18.50 -9.79
CA SER A 122 5.92 -19.90 -9.42
C SER A 122 6.35 -20.78 -10.60
N SER A 123 6.34 -20.25 -11.82
CA SER A 123 6.70 -20.96 -13.04
C SER A 123 7.52 -20.07 -13.98
N ALA A 124 8.36 -20.70 -14.82
CA ALA A 124 9.12 -19.99 -15.84
C ALA A 124 8.21 -19.20 -16.80
N ARG A 125 7.04 -19.76 -17.14
CA ARG A 125 6.02 -19.08 -17.96
C ARG A 125 5.50 -17.80 -17.30
N GLY A 126 5.39 -17.79 -15.97
CA GLY A 126 4.96 -16.61 -15.23
C GLY A 126 5.94 -15.43 -15.30
N TYR A 127 7.21 -15.66 -15.67
CA TYR A 127 8.15 -14.56 -15.98
C TYR A 127 7.91 -13.93 -17.36
N ALA A 128 7.23 -14.64 -18.25
CA ALA A 128 6.78 -14.11 -19.53
C ALA A 128 5.41 -13.41 -19.43
N GLU A 129 4.73 -13.50 -18.29
CA GLU A 129 3.46 -12.80 -18.08
C GLU A 129 3.69 -11.29 -17.90
N PRO A 130 2.80 -10.44 -18.44
CA PRO A 130 2.85 -9.01 -18.22
C PRO A 130 2.84 -8.66 -16.73
N TYR A 131 3.57 -7.61 -16.38
CA TYR A 131 3.69 -7.17 -15.00
C TYR A 131 2.32 -6.88 -14.37
N VAL A 132 2.00 -7.56 -13.25
CA VAL A 132 0.70 -7.42 -12.58
C VAL A 132 0.56 -6.03 -11.97
N ALA A 133 -0.17 -5.16 -12.67
CA ALA A 133 -0.30 -3.76 -12.30
C ALA A 133 -1.24 -3.51 -11.11
N GLY A 134 -1.98 -4.52 -10.63
CA GLY A 134 -3.08 -4.35 -9.67
C GLY A 134 -2.71 -3.68 -8.34
N LYS A 135 -1.47 -3.83 -7.86
CA LYS A 135 -1.00 -3.14 -6.63
C LYS A 135 -0.67 -1.65 -6.84
N TYR A 136 -0.66 -1.19 -8.09
CA TYR A 136 -0.29 0.16 -8.51
C TYR A 136 -1.49 1.03 -8.88
N HIS A 137 -2.72 0.58 -8.61
CA HIS A 137 -3.95 1.32 -8.93
C HIS A 137 -4.04 1.71 -10.41
N PRO A 138 -3.94 0.72 -11.31
CA PRO A 138 -3.66 0.96 -12.72
C PRO A 138 -4.80 1.64 -13.47
N HIS A 139 -6.06 1.60 -13.01
CA HIS A 139 -7.11 2.41 -13.64
C HIS A 139 -6.77 3.90 -13.65
N ALA A 140 -6.20 4.41 -12.54
CA ALA A 140 -5.75 5.80 -12.48
C ALA A 140 -4.49 6.03 -13.33
N ALA A 141 -3.54 5.08 -13.33
CA ALA A 141 -2.34 5.20 -14.18
C ALA A 141 -2.68 5.17 -15.68
N TRP A 142 -3.62 4.33 -16.09
CA TRP A 142 -4.11 4.24 -17.47
C TRP A 142 -4.89 5.48 -17.86
N PHE A 143 -5.74 6.00 -16.97
CA PHE A 143 -6.39 7.28 -17.18
C PHE A 143 -5.35 8.40 -17.41
N LEU A 144 -4.34 8.53 -16.55
CA LEU A 144 -3.27 9.54 -16.67
C LEU A 144 -2.51 9.41 -18.00
N ARG A 145 -2.23 8.18 -18.42
CA ARG A 145 -1.55 7.89 -19.70
C ARG A 145 -2.42 8.24 -20.90
N ASP A 146 -3.67 7.81 -20.90
CA ASP A 146 -4.57 7.95 -22.06
C ASP A 146 -5.04 9.39 -22.26
N THR A 147 -5.10 10.17 -21.18
CA THR A 147 -5.37 11.60 -21.23
C THR A 147 -4.16 12.42 -21.68
N GLY A 148 -2.94 11.86 -21.64
CA GLY A 148 -1.72 12.57 -22.04
C GLY A 148 -1.45 13.81 -21.19
N LEU A 149 -1.71 13.74 -19.87
CA LEU A 149 -1.47 14.87 -18.97
C LEU A 149 0.02 15.09 -18.76
N SER A 150 0.38 16.31 -18.35
CA SER A 150 1.77 16.69 -18.07
C SER A 150 1.90 17.50 -16.78
N GLY A 151 3.08 17.49 -16.16
CA GLY A 151 3.38 18.26 -14.95
C GLY A 151 3.87 17.40 -13.78
N LYS A 152 3.83 17.94 -12.57
CA LYS A 152 4.29 17.25 -11.36
C LYS A 152 3.16 16.44 -10.72
N LEU A 153 3.41 15.15 -10.48
CA LEU A 153 2.46 14.18 -9.95
C LEU A 153 2.84 13.76 -8.53
N TYR A 154 2.05 14.12 -7.52
CA TYR A 154 2.14 13.46 -6.22
C TYR A 154 1.61 12.03 -6.33
N ASN A 155 2.39 11.06 -5.84
CA ASN A 155 2.04 9.65 -5.81
C ASN A 155 2.50 8.98 -4.52
N ALA A 156 1.92 7.83 -4.18
CA ALA A 156 2.46 7.02 -3.08
C ALA A 156 3.83 6.44 -3.47
N TYR A 157 4.74 6.36 -2.50
CA TYR A 157 6.12 5.87 -2.65
C TYR A 157 6.24 4.59 -3.45
N HIS A 158 5.45 3.58 -3.07
CA HIS A 158 5.50 2.27 -3.71
C HIS A 158 4.98 2.27 -5.16
N GLN A 159 4.36 3.34 -5.65
CA GLN A 159 3.94 3.50 -7.04
C GLN A 159 4.97 4.20 -7.93
N GLY A 160 5.96 4.88 -7.35
CA GLY A 160 6.87 5.77 -8.06
C GLY A 160 7.50 5.15 -9.30
N GLY A 161 8.19 4.02 -9.15
CA GLY A 161 8.86 3.37 -10.28
C GLY A 161 7.91 2.88 -11.37
N PHE A 162 6.70 2.41 -10.99
CA PHE A 162 5.69 2.01 -11.96
C PHE A 162 5.15 3.21 -12.74
N LEU A 163 4.79 4.29 -12.04
CA LEU A 163 4.26 5.50 -12.67
C LEU A 163 5.33 6.18 -13.53
N SER A 164 6.57 6.27 -13.05
CA SER A 164 7.72 6.79 -13.81
C SER A 164 7.93 6.01 -15.10
N PHE A 165 7.88 4.67 -15.05
CA PHE A 165 8.06 3.85 -16.24
C PHE A 165 7.01 4.12 -17.33
N TRP A 166 5.77 4.42 -16.94
CA TRP A 166 4.64 4.55 -17.87
C TRP A 166 4.31 5.99 -18.29
N LEU A 167 4.60 6.97 -17.44
CA LEU A 167 4.12 8.34 -17.57
C LEU A 167 5.23 9.37 -17.81
N SER A 168 6.49 8.97 -17.69
CA SER A 168 7.64 9.83 -18.02
C SER A 168 7.85 9.91 -19.54
N PRO A 169 8.28 11.07 -20.08
CA PRO A 169 8.68 12.30 -19.36
C PRO A 169 7.55 13.29 -19.02
N GLU A 170 6.33 13.08 -19.53
CA GLU A 170 5.26 14.08 -19.45
C GLU A 170 4.81 14.34 -18.01
N LEU A 171 4.67 13.28 -17.20
CA LEU A 171 4.36 13.38 -15.78
C LEU A 171 5.56 12.99 -14.91
N GLN A 172 6.02 13.93 -14.09
CA GLN A 172 7.13 13.76 -13.18
C GLN A 172 6.61 13.35 -11.80
N THR A 173 6.90 12.12 -11.38
CA THR A 173 6.50 11.64 -10.05
C THR A 173 7.24 12.39 -8.94
N PHE A 174 6.53 12.78 -7.89
CA PHE A 174 7.09 13.44 -6.71
C PHE A 174 8.14 12.56 -6.00
N VAL A 175 7.88 11.25 -5.97
CA VAL A 175 8.85 10.25 -5.50
C VAL A 175 8.86 9.06 -6.47
N ASP A 176 10.06 8.64 -6.87
CA ASP A 176 10.29 7.57 -7.86
C ASP A 176 10.27 6.16 -7.23
N GLY A 177 10.07 6.07 -5.91
CA GLY A 177 10.08 4.80 -5.18
C GLY A 177 11.48 4.22 -4.99
N SER A 178 12.54 4.98 -5.30
CA SER A 178 13.90 4.69 -4.87
C SER A 178 14.14 5.17 -3.43
N LEU A 179 15.19 4.70 -2.77
CA LEU A 179 15.61 5.24 -1.47
C LEU A 179 16.48 6.49 -1.59
N ASN A 180 16.72 6.96 -2.82
CA ASN A 180 17.63 8.06 -3.13
C ASN A 180 16.85 9.37 -3.26
N VAL A 181 16.10 9.72 -2.23
CA VAL A 181 15.33 10.96 -2.18
C VAL A 181 15.96 11.91 -1.17
N ASP A 182 15.95 13.20 -1.49
CA ASP A 182 16.40 14.25 -0.58
C ASP A 182 15.64 14.14 0.77
N PRO A 183 16.31 14.32 1.92
CA PRO A 183 15.66 14.25 3.23
C PRO A 183 14.47 15.21 3.39
N ALA A 184 14.55 16.43 2.86
CA ALA A 184 13.45 17.39 2.92
C ALA A 184 12.24 16.90 2.12
N VAL A 185 12.46 16.31 0.95
CA VAL A 185 11.40 15.66 0.15
C VAL A 185 10.80 14.48 0.91
N SER A 186 11.62 13.69 1.61
CA SER A 186 11.14 12.57 2.44
C SER A 186 10.24 13.04 3.58
N HIS A 187 10.61 14.13 4.27
CA HIS A 187 9.79 14.74 5.32
C HIS A 187 8.48 15.30 4.76
N ALA A 188 8.54 16.01 3.63
CA ALA A 188 7.35 16.51 2.95
C ALA A 188 6.43 15.38 2.49
N TYR A 189 6.98 14.31 1.91
CA TYR A 189 6.22 13.13 1.52
C TYR A 189 5.48 12.52 2.71
N ALA A 190 6.15 12.37 3.85
CA ALA A 190 5.54 11.83 5.07
C ALA A 190 4.42 12.75 5.61
N ALA A 191 4.60 14.07 5.55
CA ALA A 191 3.57 15.04 5.92
C ALA A 191 2.35 14.99 5.00
N LEU A 192 2.56 15.02 3.68
CA LEU A 192 1.50 14.89 2.68
C LEU A 192 0.73 13.56 2.80
N GLN A 193 1.43 12.46 3.11
CA GLN A 193 0.80 11.17 3.35
C GLN A 193 -0.09 11.16 4.60
N ALA A 194 0.22 11.99 5.59
CA ALA A 194 -0.57 12.20 6.80
C ALA A 194 -1.60 13.34 6.66
N ARG A 195 -1.74 13.92 5.45
CA ARG A 195 -2.64 15.05 5.15
C ARG A 195 -2.40 16.28 6.04
N ARG A 196 -1.12 16.57 6.34
CA ARG A 196 -0.66 17.74 7.10
C ARG A 196 0.45 18.48 6.35
N GLY A 197 0.79 19.69 6.78
CA GLY A 197 2.01 20.36 6.31
C GLY A 197 3.23 20.09 7.20
N LEU A 198 4.32 20.86 7.01
CA LEU A 198 5.55 20.69 7.80
C LEU A 198 5.58 21.50 9.10
N SER A 199 4.82 22.59 9.18
CA SER A 199 4.75 23.49 10.34
C SER A 199 3.29 23.82 10.66
N ALA A 200 3.06 24.62 11.70
CA ALA A 200 1.72 25.12 12.01
C ALA A 200 1.23 26.19 11.01
N GLU A 201 2.16 26.88 10.33
CA GLU A 201 1.88 27.96 9.38
C GLU A 201 1.74 27.46 7.94
N GLU A 202 2.39 26.34 7.61
CA GLU A 202 2.27 25.68 6.31
C GLU A 202 1.33 24.48 6.45
N GLY A 203 0.13 24.58 5.87
CA GLY A 203 -0.82 23.49 5.83
C GLY A 203 -0.54 22.47 4.71
N PHE A 204 -1.46 21.51 4.57
CA PHE A 204 -1.35 20.44 3.58
C PHE A 204 -1.39 20.95 2.13
N LEU A 205 -2.25 21.94 1.84
CA LEU A 205 -2.41 22.45 0.47
C LEU A 205 -1.25 23.36 0.09
N GLU A 206 -0.77 24.17 1.03
CA GLU A 206 0.40 25.04 0.89
C GLU A 206 1.65 24.21 0.61
N LEU A 207 1.79 23.06 1.29
CA LEU A 207 2.88 22.12 1.04
C LEU A 207 2.82 21.52 -0.38
N LEU A 208 1.62 21.21 -0.90
CA LEU A 208 1.47 20.78 -2.30
C LEU A 208 1.85 21.90 -3.28
N ASP A 209 1.43 23.13 -2.99
CA ASP A 209 1.75 24.30 -3.82
C ASP A 209 3.25 24.61 -3.82
N ARG A 210 3.94 24.46 -2.68
CA ARG A 210 5.40 24.66 -2.58
C ARG A 210 6.19 23.73 -3.50
N TYR A 211 5.74 22.49 -3.67
CA TYR A 211 6.34 21.55 -4.61
C TYR A 211 5.76 21.64 -6.03
N GLU A 212 4.87 22.60 -6.26
CA GLU A 212 4.17 22.83 -7.52
C GLU A 212 3.47 21.57 -8.03
N ILE A 213 2.83 20.81 -7.14
CA ILE A 213 2.12 19.59 -7.53
C ILE A 213 0.91 19.97 -8.39
N ASP A 214 0.90 19.51 -9.64
CA ASP A 214 -0.17 19.74 -10.58
C ASP A 214 -1.24 18.65 -10.52
N LEU A 215 -0.82 17.40 -10.29
CA LEU A 215 -1.69 16.24 -10.18
C LEU A 215 -1.46 15.49 -8.88
N PHE A 216 -2.53 14.96 -8.30
CA PHE A 216 -2.45 14.11 -7.10
C PHE A 216 -3.15 12.79 -7.36
N ILE A 217 -2.42 11.67 -7.29
CA ILE A 217 -3.03 10.33 -7.27
C ILE A 217 -3.26 9.88 -5.83
N GLY A 218 -4.53 9.92 -5.42
CA GLY A 218 -4.99 9.34 -4.16
C GLY A 218 -5.24 7.84 -4.33
N ILE A 219 -4.93 7.05 -3.30
CA ILE A 219 -5.07 5.58 -3.35
C ILE A 219 -5.66 5.00 -2.07
N GLY A 220 -6.15 3.76 -2.19
CA GLY A 220 -6.65 2.96 -1.08
C GLY A 220 -8.14 3.11 -0.82
N MET A 221 -8.59 2.45 0.25
CA MET A 221 -9.95 2.50 0.79
C MET A 221 -9.90 2.94 2.25
N PRO A 222 -10.98 3.52 2.81
CA PRO A 222 -11.05 3.98 4.21
C PRO A 222 -11.04 2.80 5.19
N SER A 223 -9.89 2.14 5.35
CA SER A 223 -9.73 0.95 6.16
C SER A 223 -8.85 1.20 7.38
N ALA A 224 -9.15 0.54 8.49
CA ALA A 224 -8.36 0.60 9.72
C ALA A 224 -6.87 0.37 9.45
N GLN A 225 -6.04 1.25 10.02
CA GLN A 225 -4.59 1.21 9.87
C GLN A 225 -4.01 -0.04 10.54
N ARG A 226 -2.91 -0.56 9.97
CA ARG A 226 -2.10 -1.55 10.66
C ARG A 226 -1.17 -0.84 11.65
N PRO A 227 -1.02 -1.34 12.88
CA PRO A 227 0.03 -0.86 13.77
C PRO A 227 1.37 -0.83 13.03
N ASN A 228 2.14 0.24 13.23
CA ASN A 228 3.49 0.41 12.68
C ASN A 228 3.58 0.42 11.13
N ARG A 229 2.48 0.73 10.42
CA ARG A 229 2.55 0.97 8.97
C ARG A 229 1.99 2.34 8.62
N PRO A 230 2.56 3.03 7.62
CA PRO A 230 2.04 4.32 7.21
C PRO A 230 0.61 4.19 6.67
N TRP A 231 -0.17 5.26 6.86
CA TRP A 231 -1.53 5.38 6.37
C TRP A 231 -1.58 5.21 4.84
N ARG A 232 -2.55 4.46 4.32
CA ARG A 232 -2.64 4.09 2.89
C ARG A 232 -3.89 4.60 2.20
N TYR A 233 -4.76 5.32 2.91
CA TYR A 233 -5.99 5.85 2.33
C TYR A 233 -5.83 7.35 2.05
N THR A 234 -5.33 7.65 0.86
CA THR A 234 -5.15 9.02 0.36
C THR A 234 -6.16 9.41 -0.72
N THR A 235 -7.00 8.46 -1.16
CA THR A 235 -8.07 8.66 -2.17
C THR A 235 -8.95 9.88 -1.87
N ALA A 236 -9.16 10.21 -0.60
CA ALA A 236 -10.04 11.30 -0.15
C ALA A 236 -9.32 12.61 0.23
N HIS A 237 -7.99 12.68 0.14
CA HIS A 237 -7.24 13.80 0.74
C HIS A 237 -7.63 15.18 0.20
N LEU A 238 -7.93 15.26 -1.10
CA LEU A 238 -8.29 16.48 -1.82
C LEU A 238 -9.79 16.57 -2.16
N GLU A 239 -10.61 15.73 -1.57
CA GLU A 239 -12.06 15.79 -1.77
C GLU A 239 -12.63 17.09 -1.19
N GLY A 240 -13.24 17.91 -2.04
CA GLY A 240 -13.74 19.24 -1.67
C GLY A 240 -12.64 20.29 -1.38
N ALA A 241 -11.37 19.98 -1.64
CA ALA A 241 -10.29 20.94 -1.40
C ALA A 241 -10.34 22.09 -2.41
N LYS A 242 -10.21 23.33 -1.93
CA LYS A 242 -10.26 24.53 -2.76
C LYS A 242 -9.14 24.54 -3.82
N GLY A 243 -9.51 24.81 -5.07
CA GLY A 243 -8.59 24.86 -6.21
C GLY A 243 -8.07 23.49 -6.66
N TRP A 244 -8.80 22.41 -6.37
CA TRP A 244 -8.51 21.07 -6.87
C TRP A 244 -9.78 20.48 -7.50
N ILE A 245 -9.67 20.07 -8.76
CA ILE A 245 -10.76 19.47 -9.53
C ILE A 245 -10.57 17.95 -9.54
N PRO A 246 -11.54 17.14 -9.09
CA PRO A 246 -11.47 15.70 -9.27
C PRO A 246 -11.58 15.39 -10.76
N VAL A 247 -10.57 14.76 -11.36
CA VAL A 247 -10.58 14.42 -12.80
C VAL A 247 -10.77 12.93 -13.05
N PHE A 248 -10.64 12.09 -12.03
CA PHE A 248 -10.93 10.67 -12.11
C PHE A 248 -11.25 10.10 -10.73
N ARG A 249 -12.19 9.15 -10.66
CA ARG A 249 -12.48 8.39 -9.45
C ARG A 249 -12.73 6.92 -9.78
N SER A 250 -12.25 6.05 -8.90
CA SER A 250 -12.56 4.62 -8.85
C SER A 250 -12.72 4.22 -7.38
N ALA A 251 -13.07 2.97 -7.10
CA ALA A 251 -13.22 2.51 -5.72
C ALA A 251 -11.92 2.50 -4.90
N ARG A 252 -10.75 2.55 -5.55
CA ARG A 252 -9.45 2.40 -4.86
C ARG A 252 -8.47 3.50 -5.19
N SER A 253 -8.86 4.48 -6.00
CA SER A 253 -7.99 5.57 -6.41
C SER A 253 -8.80 6.75 -6.92
N ALA A 254 -8.21 7.93 -6.83
CA ALA A 254 -8.72 9.17 -7.41
C ALA A 254 -7.56 9.96 -8.00
N VAL A 255 -7.83 10.76 -9.03
CA VAL A 255 -6.89 11.75 -9.55
C VAL A 255 -7.52 13.12 -9.42
N TYR A 256 -6.76 14.05 -8.86
CA TYR A 256 -7.12 15.46 -8.74
C TYR A 256 -6.16 16.30 -9.56
N LEU A 257 -6.67 17.33 -10.23
CA LEU A 257 -5.91 18.31 -10.99
C LEU A 257 -5.97 19.66 -10.26
N ARG A 258 -4.82 20.31 -10.07
CA ARG A 258 -4.75 21.65 -9.48
C ARG A 258 -5.36 22.66 -10.45
N ASP A 259 -6.34 23.42 -9.98
CA ASP A 259 -7.00 24.46 -10.75
C ASP A 259 -6.18 25.76 -10.71
N VAL A 260 -5.24 25.85 -11.65
CA VAL A 260 -4.36 27.01 -11.87
C VAL A 260 -4.18 27.22 -13.37
N PRO A 261 -3.88 28.46 -13.83
CA PRO A 261 -3.80 28.77 -15.27
C PRO A 261 -2.89 27.83 -16.08
N ARG A 262 -1.76 27.40 -15.52
CA ARG A 262 -0.83 26.47 -16.18
C ARG A 262 -1.43 25.08 -16.47
N ASN A 263 -2.47 24.68 -15.75
CA ASN A 263 -3.16 23.40 -15.93
C ASN A 263 -4.42 23.47 -16.81
N ALA A 264 -4.73 24.63 -17.40
CA ALA A 264 -5.87 24.78 -18.30
C ALA A 264 -5.81 23.84 -19.52
N GLU A 265 -4.61 23.55 -20.02
CA GLU A 265 -4.39 22.58 -21.10
C GLU A 265 -4.66 21.15 -20.64
N ASN A 266 -4.15 20.76 -19.46
CA ASN A 266 -4.43 19.46 -18.86
C ASN A 266 -5.94 19.22 -18.70
N LEU A 267 -6.68 20.23 -18.21
CA LEU A 267 -8.13 20.13 -18.05
C LEU A 267 -8.86 19.95 -19.40
N ARG A 268 -8.41 20.64 -20.46
CA ARG A 268 -8.92 20.44 -21.83
C ARG A 268 -8.65 19.03 -22.36
N ARG A 269 -7.47 18.46 -22.08
CA ARG A 269 -7.16 17.06 -22.44
C ARG A 269 -8.07 16.07 -21.71
N VAL A 270 -8.36 16.29 -20.43
CA VAL A 270 -9.32 15.47 -19.67
C VAL A 270 -10.72 15.53 -20.30
N ALA A 271 -11.20 16.73 -20.62
CA ALA A 271 -12.51 16.91 -21.24
C ALA A 271 -12.59 16.22 -22.63
N HIS A 272 -11.55 16.38 -23.45
CA HIS A 272 -11.44 15.70 -24.75
C HIS A 272 -11.49 14.17 -24.59
N TYR A 273 -10.70 13.61 -23.67
CA TYR A 273 -10.69 12.18 -23.38
C TYR A 273 -12.09 11.67 -23.03
N TYR A 274 -12.78 12.35 -22.11
CA TYR A 274 -14.12 11.94 -21.71
C TYR A 274 -15.17 12.10 -22.81
N GLN A 275 -15.03 13.12 -23.67
CA GLN A 275 -15.86 13.25 -24.87
C GLN A 275 -15.68 12.04 -25.80
N GLY A 276 -14.44 11.61 -26.04
CA GLY A 276 -14.13 10.42 -26.84
C GLY A 276 -14.70 9.13 -26.25
N GLU A 277 -14.64 8.99 -24.92
CA GLU A 277 -15.22 7.86 -24.18
C GLU A 277 -16.74 7.95 -23.97
N ARG A 278 -17.38 9.05 -24.40
CA ARG A 278 -18.81 9.33 -24.18
C ARG A 278 -19.21 9.30 -22.70
N VAL A 279 -18.34 9.81 -21.84
CA VAL A 279 -18.53 9.90 -20.39
C VAL A 279 -18.78 11.36 -20.03
N PRO A 280 -19.76 11.68 -19.16
CA PRO A 280 -19.99 13.05 -18.73
C PRO A 280 -18.82 13.57 -17.90
N PHE A 281 -18.37 14.79 -18.21
CA PHE A 281 -17.35 15.52 -17.47
C PHE A 281 -17.70 17.01 -17.46
N ASP A 282 -17.53 17.66 -16.32
CA ASP A 282 -17.79 19.08 -16.13
C ASP A 282 -16.45 19.81 -15.96
N LEU A 283 -16.22 20.90 -16.69
CA LEU A 283 -14.93 21.61 -16.65
C LEU A 283 -14.70 22.31 -15.30
N GLU A 284 -15.76 22.74 -14.61
CA GLU A 284 -15.66 23.47 -13.35
C GLU A 284 -15.70 22.51 -12.15
N ARG A 285 -16.63 21.55 -12.20
CA ARG A 285 -16.87 20.60 -11.09
C ARG A 285 -16.05 19.31 -11.22
N GLY A 286 -15.61 18.99 -12.43
CA GLY A 286 -14.81 17.81 -12.72
C GLY A 286 -15.64 16.53 -12.96
N PHE A 287 -15.10 15.43 -12.46
CA PHE A 287 -15.61 14.08 -12.62
C PHE A 287 -16.76 13.80 -11.65
N GLU A 288 -18.00 13.83 -12.16
CA GLU A 288 -19.20 13.59 -11.37
C GLU A 288 -19.62 12.11 -11.39
N VAL A 289 -19.30 11.38 -10.31
CA VAL A 289 -19.56 9.94 -10.24
C VAL A 289 -21.02 9.58 -10.52
N GLU A 290 -21.99 10.31 -9.96
CA GLU A 290 -23.42 10.00 -10.18
C GLU A 290 -23.81 10.07 -11.65
N SER A 291 -23.36 11.11 -12.36
CA SER A 291 -23.61 11.30 -13.79
C SER A 291 -23.03 10.15 -14.61
N VAL A 292 -21.83 9.68 -14.26
CA VAL A 292 -21.17 8.55 -14.92
C VAL A 292 -21.90 7.23 -14.66
N LEU A 293 -22.34 6.97 -13.42
CA LEU A 293 -23.10 5.77 -13.11
C LEU A 293 -24.43 5.71 -13.88
N ALA A 294 -25.04 6.86 -14.14
CA ALA A 294 -26.30 6.95 -14.89
C ALA A 294 -26.09 6.85 -16.40
N ARG A 295 -25.07 7.52 -16.96
CA ARG A 295 -24.92 7.71 -18.41
C ARG A 295 -23.88 6.80 -19.06
N ALA A 296 -22.90 6.30 -18.30
CA ALA A 296 -21.82 5.45 -18.81
C ALA A 296 -21.52 4.25 -17.87
N PRO A 297 -22.51 3.39 -17.55
CA PRO A 297 -22.33 2.30 -16.58
C PRO A 297 -21.31 1.23 -17.02
N SER A 298 -21.18 0.99 -18.33
CA SER A 298 -20.16 0.07 -18.87
C SER A 298 -18.74 0.60 -18.63
N TRP A 299 -18.53 1.91 -18.84
CA TRP A 299 -17.27 2.59 -18.53
C TRP A 299 -17.00 2.52 -17.03
N ALA A 300 -18.00 2.80 -16.19
CA ALA A 300 -17.86 2.73 -14.74
C ALA A 300 -17.44 1.35 -14.23
N LEU A 301 -17.97 0.28 -14.83
CA LEU A 301 -17.57 -1.09 -14.52
C LEU A 301 -16.12 -1.37 -14.95
N ARG A 302 -15.76 -0.99 -16.19
CA ARG A 302 -14.43 -1.21 -16.77
C ARG A 302 -13.33 -0.49 -15.99
N PHE A 303 -13.59 0.74 -15.52
CA PHE A 303 -12.62 1.55 -14.75
C PHE A 303 -12.69 1.31 -13.23
N GLY A 304 -13.45 0.30 -12.79
CA GLY A 304 -13.49 -0.11 -11.39
C GLY A 304 -14.13 0.92 -10.44
N LEU A 305 -15.10 1.69 -10.93
CA LEU A 305 -15.93 2.55 -10.07
C LEU A 305 -16.90 1.69 -9.26
N VAL A 306 -17.51 0.71 -9.93
CA VAL A 306 -18.51 -0.18 -9.34
C VAL A 306 -18.09 -1.65 -9.50
N PRO A 307 -18.53 -2.52 -8.58
CA PRO A 307 -18.25 -3.94 -8.71
C PRO A 307 -19.07 -4.60 -9.82
N ARG A 308 -18.66 -5.79 -10.25
CA ARG A 308 -19.31 -6.56 -11.34
C ARG A 308 -20.80 -6.84 -11.08
N ASP A 309 -21.16 -6.99 -9.81
CA ASP A 309 -22.52 -7.27 -9.36
C ASP A 309 -23.37 -6.01 -9.13
N PHE A 310 -22.88 -4.79 -9.43
CA PHE A 310 -23.56 -3.55 -9.08
C PHE A 310 -24.97 -3.39 -9.70
N ALA A 311 -25.13 -3.74 -10.98
CA ALA A 311 -26.43 -3.69 -11.64
C ALA A 311 -27.41 -4.73 -11.05
N GLN A 312 -26.90 -5.91 -10.68
CA GLN A 312 -27.68 -6.94 -10.01
C GLN A 312 -28.10 -6.48 -8.61
N ALA A 313 -27.19 -5.92 -7.81
CA ALA A 313 -27.48 -5.38 -6.48
C ALA A 313 -28.53 -4.25 -6.56
N THR A 314 -28.44 -3.37 -7.56
CA THR A 314 -29.44 -2.30 -7.79
C THR A 314 -30.84 -2.87 -8.00
N ARG A 315 -31.00 -4.00 -8.70
CA ARG A 315 -32.30 -4.68 -8.84
C ARG A 315 -32.71 -5.41 -7.56
N GLN A 316 -31.79 -6.17 -6.98
CA GLN A 316 -32.06 -7.02 -5.81
C GLN A 316 -32.38 -6.24 -4.54
N ARG A 317 -32.02 -4.96 -4.43
CA ARG A 317 -32.41 -4.12 -3.28
C ARG A 317 -33.94 -4.05 -3.10
N PHE A 318 -34.71 -4.25 -4.17
CA PHE A 318 -36.18 -4.31 -4.13
C PHE A 318 -36.75 -5.73 -4.06
N SER A 319 -35.90 -6.75 -3.88
CA SER A 319 -36.33 -8.14 -3.76
C SER A 319 -37.31 -8.33 -2.59
N PRO A 320 -38.36 -9.16 -2.74
CA PRO A 320 -39.21 -9.56 -1.63
C PRO A 320 -38.44 -10.42 -0.60
N ASP A 321 -37.39 -11.14 -1.00
CA ASP A 321 -36.48 -11.79 -0.06
C ASP A 321 -35.68 -10.73 0.71
N GLN A 322 -36.04 -10.57 1.98
CA GLN A 322 -35.43 -9.60 2.90
C GLN A 322 -33.91 -9.80 3.03
N ARG A 323 -33.41 -11.05 3.01
CA ARG A 323 -31.97 -11.33 3.15
C ARG A 323 -31.21 -10.88 1.90
N ALA A 324 -31.71 -11.21 0.71
CA ALA A 324 -31.12 -10.73 -0.54
C ALA A 324 -31.19 -9.20 -0.66
N SER A 325 -32.36 -8.62 -0.33
CA SER A 325 -32.58 -7.17 -0.34
C SER A 325 -31.62 -6.44 0.60
N ARG A 326 -31.40 -6.95 1.82
CA ARG A 326 -30.43 -6.40 2.77
C ARG A 326 -28.99 -6.47 2.25
N ARG A 327 -28.55 -7.64 1.75
CA ARG A 327 -27.20 -7.81 1.19
C ARG A 327 -26.95 -6.86 0.02
N ALA A 328 -27.96 -6.67 -0.83
CA ALA A 328 -27.90 -5.75 -1.95
C ALA A 328 -27.77 -4.29 -1.50
N ARG A 329 -28.56 -3.84 -0.50
CA ARG A 329 -28.42 -2.48 0.06
C ARG A 329 -27.04 -2.24 0.67
N ASP A 330 -26.54 -3.17 1.50
CA ASP A 330 -25.21 -3.05 2.11
C ASP A 330 -24.10 -2.97 1.04
N ARG A 331 -24.19 -3.81 0.01
CA ARG A 331 -23.26 -3.79 -1.13
C ARG A 331 -23.25 -2.46 -1.88
N LEU A 332 -24.43 -1.88 -2.12
CA LEU A 332 -24.59 -0.58 -2.77
C LEU A 332 -24.08 0.55 -1.87
N ALA A 333 -24.47 0.58 -0.60
CA ALA A 333 -24.04 1.60 0.37
C ALA A 333 -22.51 1.62 0.50
N ASN A 334 -21.87 0.45 0.61
CA ASN A 334 -20.40 0.34 0.61
C ASN A 334 -19.76 0.93 -0.66
N SER A 335 -20.32 0.60 -1.83
CA SER A 335 -19.78 1.08 -3.12
C SER A 335 -19.93 2.59 -3.26
N LEU A 336 -21.10 3.13 -2.89
CA LEU A 336 -21.40 4.57 -2.94
C LEU A 336 -20.55 5.37 -1.94
N ALA A 337 -20.40 4.86 -0.71
CA ALA A 337 -19.57 5.49 0.33
C ALA A 337 -18.11 5.65 -0.13
N VAL A 338 -17.52 4.60 -0.71
CA VAL A 338 -16.14 4.64 -1.22
C VAL A 338 -15.99 5.62 -2.39
N LEU A 339 -17.02 5.76 -3.20
CA LEU A 339 -17.05 6.65 -4.35
C LEU A 339 -17.25 8.14 -4.00
N GLY A 340 -17.48 8.49 -2.74
CA GLY A 340 -17.76 9.87 -2.34
C GLY A 340 -19.24 10.26 -2.36
N LEU A 341 -20.14 9.31 -2.62
CA LEU A 341 -21.58 9.54 -2.70
C LEU A 341 -22.24 9.37 -1.33
N TYR A 342 -21.80 10.19 -0.37
CA TYR A 342 -22.11 10.04 1.06
C TYR A 342 -23.59 10.11 1.36
N GLU A 343 -24.29 11.10 0.81
CA GLU A 343 -25.73 11.26 1.02
C GLU A 343 -26.53 10.06 0.50
N ARG A 344 -26.14 9.50 -0.65
CA ARG A 344 -26.80 8.28 -1.17
C ARG A 344 -26.49 7.05 -0.32
N ALA A 345 -25.27 6.94 0.18
CA ALA A 345 -24.89 5.86 1.08
C ALA A 345 -25.66 5.94 2.41
N ALA A 346 -25.71 7.14 3.01
CA ALA A 346 -26.45 7.41 4.24
C ALA A 346 -27.93 7.04 4.11
N ARG A 347 -28.60 7.46 3.03
CA ARG A 347 -30.01 7.08 2.78
C ARG A 347 -30.23 5.57 2.67
N LEU A 348 -29.30 4.83 2.07
CA LEU A 348 -29.42 3.36 2.01
C LEU A 348 -29.21 2.71 3.38
N ASP A 349 -28.34 3.28 4.21
CA ASP A 349 -28.07 2.81 5.56
C ASP A 349 -29.24 3.12 6.49
N GLU A 350 -29.83 4.31 6.43
CA GLU A 350 -31.07 4.69 7.13
C GLU A 350 -32.20 3.70 6.77
N GLN A 351 -32.42 3.42 5.48
CA GLN A 351 -33.42 2.43 5.04
C GLN A 351 -33.14 1.01 5.53
N THR A 352 -31.86 0.66 5.69
CA THR A 352 -31.45 -0.65 6.18
C THR A 352 -31.67 -0.75 7.68
N LEU A 353 -31.30 0.27 8.44
CA LEU A 353 -31.44 0.34 9.90
C LEU A 353 -32.89 0.51 10.34
N ALA A 354 -33.74 1.14 9.55
CA ALA A 354 -35.18 1.19 9.79
C ALA A 354 -35.82 -0.22 9.84
N ARG A 355 -35.20 -1.21 9.17
CA ARG A 355 -35.67 -2.60 9.15
C ARG A 355 -34.92 -3.49 10.14
N ASP A 356 -33.64 -3.23 10.34
CA ASP A 356 -32.75 -4.02 11.19
C ASP A 356 -31.84 -3.07 12.00
N PRO A 357 -32.34 -2.51 13.12
CA PRO A 357 -31.65 -1.46 13.87
C PRO A 357 -30.32 -1.91 14.51
N LEU A 358 -30.11 -3.22 14.65
CA LEU A 358 -28.96 -3.82 15.34
C LEU A 358 -27.74 -4.01 14.42
N LEU A 359 -27.81 -3.61 13.15
CA LEU A 359 -26.69 -3.76 12.21
C LEU A 359 -25.57 -2.74 12.46
N VAL A 360 -24.65 -3.10 13.34
CA VAL A 360 -23.46 -2.33 13.71
C VAL A 360 -22.68 -1.81 12.50
N SER A 361 -22.45 -2.64 11.48
CA SER A 361 -21.67 -2.23 10.29
C SER A 361 -22.35 -1.14 9.46
N SER A 362 -23.68 -1.20 9.32
CA SER A 362 -24.46 -0.19 8.59
C SER A 362 -24.54 1.10 9.37
N ARG A 363 -24.71 1.02 10.70
CA ARG A 363 -24.71 2.20 11.57
C ARG A 363 -23.34 2.89 11.64
N ARG A 364 -22.24 2.12 11.72
CA ARG A 364 -20.88 2.67 11.60
C ARG A 364 -20.68 3.43 10.29
N ARG A 365 -21.15 2.86 9.17
CA ARG A 365 -21.04 3.49 7.85
C ARG A 365 -21.94 4.72 7.74
N LEU A 366 -23.12 4.72 8.36
CA LEU A 366 -24.01 5.87 8.44
C LEU A 366 -23.35 7.04 9.17
N VAL A 367 -22.81 6.82 10.39
CA VAL A 367 -22.05 7.84 11.13
C VAL A 367 -20.94 8.43 10.27
N TRP A 368 -20.16 7.57 9.62
CA TRP A 368 -19.08 8.01 8.74
C TRP A 368 -19.61 8.82 7.55
N ALA A 369 -20.66 8.37 6.87
CA ALA A 369 -21.22 9.06 5.71
C ALA A 369 -21.85 10.41 6.09
N LEU A 370 -22.53 10.51 7.23
CA LEU A 370 -23.10 11.76 7.73
C LEU A 370 -22.01 12.78 8.05
N LEU A 371 -20.93 12.39 8.73
CA LEU A 371 -19.77 13.26 8.95
C LEU A 371 -19.20 13.77 7.61
N ARG A 372 -19.05 12.88 6.63
CA ARG A 372 -18.52 13.22 5.29
C ARG A 372 -19.44 14.12 4.49
N ALA A 373 -20.74 14.07 4.74
CA ALA A 373 -21.73 14.96 4.15
C ALA A 373 -21.89 16.29 4.91
N GLY A 374 -21.18 16.49 6.03
CA GLY A 374 -21.31 17.69 6.87
C GLY A 374 -22.51 17.66 7.82
N ARG A 375 -23.26 16.55 7.88
CA ARG A 375 -24.43 16.32 8.75
C ARG A 375 -23.98 15.89 10.15
N VAL A 376 -23.19 16.74 10.80
CA VAL A 376 -22.53 16.45 12.09
C VAL A 376 -23.52 16.15 13.23
N PRO A 377 -24.62 16.90 13.42
CA PRO A 377 -25.58 16.60 14.48
C PRO A 377 -26.17 15.20 14.36
N GLU A 378 -26.67 14.82 13.18
CA GLU A 378 -27.21 13.47 12.98
C GLU A 378 -26.15 12.38 13.12
N ALA A 379 -24.89 12.66 12.74
CA ALA A 379 -23.80 11.72 12.96
C ALA A 379 -23.55 11.45 14.46
N LEU A 380 -23.73 12.45 15.32
CA LEU A 380 -23.57 12.30 16.78
C LEU A 380 -24.70 11.47 17.39
N GLU A 381 -25.94 11.66 16.94
CA GLU A 381 -27.09 10.85 17.36
C GLU A 381 -26.84 9.38 17.03
N GLU A 382 -26.46 9.09 15.79
CA GLU A 382 -26.15 7.73 15.36
C GLU A 382 -24.91 7.15 16.04
N ALA A 383 -23.92 7.98 16.38
CA ALA A 383 -22.73 7.56 17.13
C ALA A 383 -23.07 7.17 18.57
N ALA A 384 -23.99 7.88 19.23
CA ALA A 384 -24.46 7.53 20.57
C ALA A 384 -25.17 6.18 20.59
N VAL A 385 -26.03 5.92 19.59
CA VAL A 385 -26.69 4.60 19.47
C VAL A 385 -25.68 3.51 19.14
N LEU A 386 -24.70 3.79 18.28
CA LEU A 386 -23.64 2.85 17.95
C LEU A 386 -22.79 2.47 19.18
N GLU A 387 -22.47 3.42 20.05
CA GLU A 387 -21.70 3.18 21.27
C GLU A 387 -22.46 2.32 22.29
N ALA A 388 -23.79 2.48 22.36
CA ALA A 388 -24.65 1.69 23.24
C ALA A 388 -24.94 0.26 22.72
N ALA A 389 -24.52 -0.09 21.50
CA ALA A 389 -24.82 -1.38 20.89
C ALA A 389 -24.04 -2.53 21.56
N GLU A 390 -24.74 -3.64 21.83
CA GLU A 390 -24.11 -4.87 22.30
C GLU A 390 -23.19 -5.49 21.22
N GLY A 391 -22.05 -6.03 21.63
CA GLY A 391 -21.12 -6.70 20.70
C GLY A 391 -20.36 -5.76 19.77
N LEU A 392 -20.21 -4.48 20.15
CA LEU A 392 -19.53 -3.45 19.38
C LEU A 392 -18.07 -3.84 19.07
N ASP A 393 -17.74 -3.91 17.78
CA ASP A 393 -16.36 -4.18 17.37
C ASP A 393 -15.44 -2.95 17.59
N PRO A 394 -14.11 -3.14 17.75
CA PRO A 394 -13.20 -2.04 18.06
C PRO A 394 -13.20 -0.89 17.05
N LEU A 395 -13.47 -1.16 15.77
CA LEU A 395 -13.51 -0.11 14.76
C LEU A 395 -14.79 0.73 14.90
N SER A 396 -15.92 0.10 15.20
CA SER A 396 -17.17 0.81 15.45
C SER A 396 -17.11 1.69 16.70
N ALA A 397 -16.49 1.19 17.79
CA ALA A 397 -16.20 2.00 18.98
C ALA A 397 -15.27 3.19 18.67
N PHE A 398 -14.24 2.98 17.85
CA PHE A 398 -13.33 4.04 17.41
C PHE A 398 -14.07 5.12 16.59
N VAL A 399 -14.94 4.73 15.66
CA VAL A 399 -15.72 5.66 14.83
C VAL A 399 -16.69 6.48 15.68
N ALA A 400 -17.43 5.85 16.60
CA ALA A 400 -18.36 6.57 17.49
C ALA A 400 -17.64 7.62 18.35
N ARG A 401 -16.51 7.24 18.96
CA ARG A 401 -15.67 8.17 19.74
C ARG A 401 -15.12 9.30 18.88
N SER A 402 -14.57 8.96 17.71
CA SER A 402 -14.01 9.94 16.78
C SER A 402 -15.06 10.94 16.31
N ALA A 403 -16.33 10.53 16.13
CA ALA A 403 -17.40 11.45 15.76
C ALA A 403 -17.58 12.58 16.80
N ARG A 404 -17.52 12.24 18.10
CA ARG A 404 -17.58 13.24 19.19
C ARG A 404 -16.35 14.15 19.20
N GLU A 405 -15.16 13.58 19.09
CA GLU A 405 -13.91 14.35 19.02
C GLU A 405 -13.92 15.31 17.82
N ILE A 406 -14.38 14.84 16.65
CA ILE A 406 -14.51 15.61 15.41
C ILE A 406 -15.49 16.78 15.61
N ALA A 407 -16.64 16.52 16.23
CA ALA A 407 -17.65 17.57 16.46
C ALA A 407 -17.16 18.66 17.42
N ALA A 408 -16.22 18.35 18.31
CA ALA A 408 -15.64 19.30 19.25
C ALA A 408 -14.65 20.29 18.61
N PHE A 409 -14.15 20.03 17.39
CA PHE A 409 -13.29 21.00 16.69
C PHE A 409 -14.12 22.19 16.20
N GLU A 410 -13.75 23.40 16.62
CA GLU A 410 -14.33 24.65 16.14
C GLU A 410 -13.91 24.96 14.69
N ASP A 411 -12.65 24.68 14.34
CA ASP A 411 -12.11 24.92 13.01
C ASP A 411 -12.65 23.87 11.99
N PRO A 412 -13.41 24.31 10.97
CA PRO A 412 -13.91 23.43 9.92
C PRO A 412 -12.81 22.72 9.12
N ALA A 413 -11.64 23.34 8.94
CA ALA A 413 -10.54 22.76 8.18
C ALA A 413 -9.91 21.57 8.92
N LEU A 414 -9.64 21.73 10.21
CA LEU A 414 -9.20 20.63 11.08
C LEU A 414 -10.26 19.53 11.17
N ARG A 415 -11.53 19.90 11.27
CA ARG A 415 -12.65 18.94 11.25
C ARG A 415 -12.62 18.10 9.96
N ALA A 416 -12.51 18.75 8.80
CA ALA A 416 -12.44 18.08 7.50
C ALA A 416 -11.20 17.16 7.38
N GLU A 417 -10.05 17.57 7.93
CA GLU A 417 -8.84 16.74 8.00
C GLU A 417 -9.09 15.45 8.79
N ARG A 418 -9.66 15.56 10.00
CA ARG A 418 -9.95 14.39 10.85
C ARG A 418 -10.97 13.46 10.21
N ILE A 419 -12.01 14.02 9.59
CA ILE A 419 -13.01 13.27 8.84
C ILE A 419 -12.39 12.52 7.65
N ALA A 420 -11.44 13.14 6.93
CA ALA A 420 -10.77 12.53 5.78
C ALA A 420 -9.95 11.27 6.16
N LEU A 421 -9.43 11.24 7.38
CA LEU A 421 -8.63 10.14 7.93
C LEU A 421 -9.46 9.09 8.68
N LEU A 422 -10.77 9.27 8.82
CA LEU A 422 -11.61 8.32 9.54
C LEU A 422 -11.80 7.01 8.73
N PRO A 423 -11.44 5.83 9.27
CA PRO A 423 -11.71 4.56 8.63
C PRO A 423 -13.18 4.14 8.84
N VAL A 424 -13.73 3.39 7.87
CA VAL A 424 -15.07 2.81 7.95
C VAL A 424 -15.06 1.29 7.76
N PHE A 425 -13.97 0.75 7.21
CA PHE A 425 -13.79 -0.68 6.98
C PHE A 425 -12.73 -1.30 7.88
N THR A 426 -13.03 -2.49 8.40
CA THR A 426 -11.99 -3.42 8.79
C THR A 426 -11.22 -3.87 7.55
N ARG A 427 -10.02 -4.40 7.74
CA ARG A 427 -9.22 -4.88 6.61
C ARG A 427 -9.86 -6.05 5.84
N PRO A 428 -10.48 -7.05 6.49
CA PRO A 428 -11.24 -8.08 5.80
C PRO A 428 -12.40 -7.50 4.97
N GLU A 429 -13.14 -6.52 5.49
CA GLU A 429 -14.21 -5.84 4.75
C GLU A 429 -13.68 -5.10 3.53
N ALA A 430 -12.61 -4.32 3.68
CA ALA A 430 -11.98 -3.63 2.57
C ALA A 430 -11.51 -4.62 1.48
N ASN A 431 -10.90 -5.74 1.86
CA ASN A 431 -10.49 -6.79 0.92
C ASN A 431 -11.68 -7.43 0.20
N ARG A 432 -12.77 -7.75 0.91
CA ARG A 432 -14.01 -8.28 0.31
C ARG A 432 -14.65 -7.27 -0.64
N GLN A 433 -14.59 -5.99 -0.30
CA GLN A 433 -15.08 -4.94 -1.18
C GLN A 433 -14.24 -4.92 -2.47
N ALA A 434 -12.91 -4.85 -2.34
CA ALA A 434 -11.98 -4.82 -3.48
C ALA A 434 -12.05 -6.05 -4.40
N SER A 435 -12.37 -7.24 -3.90
CA SER A 435 -12.39 -8.47 -4.71
C SER A 435 -13.53 -8.53 -5.73
N GLY A 436 -14.58 -7.72 -5.58
CA GLY A 436 -15.71 -7.73 -6.52
C GLY A 436 -15.57 -6.79 -7.72
N TYR A 437 -14.48 -6.02 -7.80
CA TYR A 437 -14.24 -5.10 -8.92
C TYR A 437 -13.60 -5.81 -10.10
N ALA A 438 -13.88 -5.31 -11.30
CA ALA A 438 -13.19 -5.79 -12.50
C ALA A 438 -11.68 -5.55 -12.35
N PRO A 439 -10.85 -6.54 -12.73
CA PRO A 439 -9.43 -6.30 -12.85
C PRO A 439 -9.21 -5.26 -13.95
N PRO A 440 -8.16 -4.45 -13.80
CA PRO A 440 -7.76 -3.51 -14.83
C PRO A 440 -7.35 -4.24 -16.11
N GLU A 441 -7.53 -3.57 -17.24
CA GLU A 441 -6.97 -4.02 -18.50
C GLU A 441 -5.45 -4.17 -18.37
N LEU A 442 -4.96 -5.33 -18.82
CA LEU A 442 -3.54 -5.57 -18.96
C LEU A 442 -3.04 -4.77 -20.15
N ARG A 443 -2.01 -3.96 -19.94
CA ARG A 443 -1.35 -3.21 -21.01
C ARG A 443 0.09 -3.62 -21.11
N GLU A 444 0.48 -4.00 -22.32
CA GLU A 444 1.87 -4.16 -22.67
C GLU A 444 2.43 -2.81 -23.08
N ARG A 445 3.67 -2.52 -22.68
CA ARG A 445 4.38 -1.39 -23.26
C ARG A 445 4.79 -1.92 -24.63
N THR A 446 3.94 -1.72 -25.62
CA THR A 446 4.36 -1.89 -27.01
C THR A 446 5.54 -0.95 -27.18
N GLY A 447 6.74 -1.53 -27.18
CA GLY A 447 7.97 -0.78 -27.37
C GLY A 447 7.79 0.01 -28.66
N GLY A 448 7.97 1.33 -28.58
CA GLY A 448 7.96 2.24 -29.72
C GLY A 448 9.14 1.97 -30.67
N LEU A 449 9.20 0.76 -31.22
CA LEU A 449 10.02 0.35 -32.35
C LEU A 449 9.18 -0.29 -33.46
N ARG A 450 7.85 -0.21 -33.40
CA ARG A 450 7.00 -0.50 -34.56
C ARG A 450 6.22 0.75 -34.92
N GLY A 451 6.52 1.23 -36.13
CA GLY A 451 6.02 2.46 -36.72
C GLY A 451 4.49 2.56 -36.64
N GLY A 452 4.05 3.80 -36.53
CA GLY A 452 2.65 4.15 -36.46
C GLY A 452 1.86 3.56 -37.61
N THR A 453 0.66 3.11 -37.28
CA THR A 453 -0.50 3.28 -38.13
C THR A 453 -1.45 4.24 -37.39
N PRO A 454 -2.09 5.19 -38.09
CA PRO A 454 -2.98 6.14 -37.47
C PRO A 454 -4.25 5.43 -37.00
N LEU A 455 -4.79 5.86 -35.86
CA LEU A 455 -6.19 5.59 -35.54
C LEU A 455 -7.09 6.42 -36.48
N PRO A 456 -8.27 5.89 -36.87
CA PRO A 456 -9.16 6.49 -37.86
C PRO A 456 -9.74 7.85 -37.43
#